data_AF-A0A7S2DYK1-F1
#
_entry.id   AF-A0A7S2DYK1-F1
#
_cell.length_a   1.000
_cell.length_b   1.000
_cell.length_c   1.000
_cell.angle_alpha   90.00
_cell.angle_beta   90.00
_cell.angle_gamma   90.00
#
_symmetry.space_group_name_H-M   'P 1'
#
loop_
_entity.id
_entity.type
_entity.pdbx_description
1 polymer ?
#
loop_
_entity_poly.entity_id
_entity_poly.type
_entity_poly.pdbx_seq_one_letter_code
_entity_poly.pdbx_strand_id
1 'polypeptide(L)'
;SGFVPFLQIAEEEHKLLVGTSPVDGRIRVFFRTAEARDTVRAHLEPILAEMSERAAAASMTLKEWKSNHREVGDEEREAALCDMRLKCSPASISEMTSLSHANHVTTTIYGLEVPERLLWEAYVTRQDISHPPDWETGRDSEPAFMDLNLHAARDGSLPLVVIWQIDTDNPLNPRGLLMAHDDNEHGVMPVVSDVDAFLIGSRGMAPGPHLPTDQVELVKWSLSNIEGVLADPKPQGWTKRWLEVLKREMAAGYHPEMPPLGFGDPRSYDIMAKAVSKLSMS
;
A
#
# COMPACT_ATOMS: atom_id res chain seq x y z
N SER A 1 -7.31 -3.79 -19.31
CA SER A 1 -6.86 -3.85 -17.91
C SER A 1 -6.38 -2.46 -17.51
N GLY A 2 -6.77 -1.96 -16.35
CA GLY A 2 -6.34 -0.66 -15.84
C GLY A 2 -5.10 -0.81 -14.96
N PHE A 3 -4.23 0.20 -14.94
CA PHE A 3 -3.14 0.25 -13.97
C PHE A 3 -3.70 0.34 -12.54
N VAL A 4 -2.98 -0.24 -11.59
CA VAL A 4 -3.38 -0.20 -10.17
C VAL A 4 -2.84 1.09 -9.54
N PRO A 5 -3.71 2.02 -9.11
CA PRO A 5 -3.24 3.25 -8.48
C PRO A 5 -2.68 2.96 -7.09
N PHE A 6 -1.63 3.68 -6.70
CA PHE A 6 -1.11 3.66 -5.33
C PHE A 6 -2.09 4.35 -4.39
N LEU A 7 -2.63 5.50 -4.79
CA LEU A 7 -3.62 6.24 -4.02
C LEU A 7 -4.99 5.55 -4.12
N GLN A 8 -5.52 5.08 -2.98
CA GLN A 8 -6.82 4.40 -2.88
C GLN A 8 -7.86 5.23 -2.12
N ILE A 9 -7.54 6.49 -1.85
CA ILE A 9 -8.44 7.47 -1.22
C ILE A 9 -8.58 8.70 -2.12
N ALA A 10 -9.79 9.24 -2.19
CA ALA A 10 -10.11 10.45 -2.95
C ALA A 10 -10.89 11.48 -2.10
N GLU A 11 -11.30 11.11 -0.88
CA GLU A 11 -11.97 11.99 0.06
C GLU A 11 -10.96 12.51 1.09
N GLU A 12 -10.90 13.84 1.27
CA GLU A 12 -9.95 14.48 2.18
C GLU A 12 -10.09 14.00 3.63
N GLU A 13 -11.31 13.69 4.08
CA GLU A 13 -11.58 13.15 5.40
C GLU A 13 -10.98 11.76 5.63
N HIS A 14 -10.81 10.97 4.55
CA HIS A 14 -10.22 9.65 4.63
C HIS A 14 -8.73 9.65 4.92
N LYS A 15 -8.02 10.78 4.74
CA LYS A 15 -6.61 10.92 5.16
C LYS A 15 -6.40 10.60 6.64
N LEU A 16 -7.39 10.91 7.49
CA LEU A 16 -7.35 10.67 8.93
C LEU A 16 -7.67 9.22 9.32
N LEU A 17 -8.25 8.44 8.41
CA LEU A 17 -8.64 7.05 8.63
C LEU A 17 -7.56 6.05 8.21
N VAL A 18 -6.57 6.49 7.41
CA VAL A 18 -5.42 5.68 7.05
C VAL A 18 -4.48 5.53 8.25
N GLY A 19 -3.96 4.32 8.45
CA GLY A 19 -3.05 3.99 9.52
C GLY A 19 -1.80 4.87 9.52
N THR A 20 -1.27 5.16 10.71
CA THR A 20 -0.01 5.91 10.83
C THR A 20 1.15 5.04 10.37
N SER A 21 1.87 5.50 9.35
CA SER A 21 3.08 4.83 8.84
C SER A 21 4.13 4.58 9.94
N PRO A 22 4.88 3.45 9.89
CA PRO A 22 5.99 3.20 10.81
C PRO A 22 7.04 4.31 10.76
N VAL A 23 7.78 4.51 11.86
CA VAL A 23 8.84 5.54 11.94
C VAL A 23 10.03 5.23 11.04
N ASP A 24 10.26 3.94 10.78
CA ASP A 24 11.35 3.38 10.00
C ASP A 24 10.93 2.95 8.57
N GLY A 25 9.63 3.06 8.25
CA GLY A 25 9.09 2.70 6.93
C GLY A 25 9.78 3.47 5.82
N ARG A 26 10.14 2.76 4.75
CA ARG A 26 10.73 3.32 3.53
C ARG A 26 9.97 2.84 2.31
N ILE A 27 9.88 3.70 1.31
CA ILE A 27 9.24 3.41 0.04
C ILE A 27 10.15 3.87 -1.10
N ARG A 28 10.12 3.13 -2.21
CA ARG A 28 10.83 3.47 -3.43
C ARG A 28 9.85 4.01 -4.46
N VAL A 29 10.14 5.19 -4.98
CA VAL A 29 9.37 5.81 -6.07
C VAL A 29 10.27 5.95 -7.30
N PHE A 30 9.76 5.57 -8.45
CA PHE A 30 10.49 5.60 -9.71
C PHE A 30 9.88 6.59 -10.71
N PHE A 31 10.77 7.18 -11.49
CA PHE A 31 10.51 8.25 -12.46
C PHE A 31 11.17 7.91 -13.79
N ARG A 32 10.54 8.42 -14.86
CA ARG A 32 11.03 8.26 -16.23
C ARG A 32 12.34 9.02 -16.51
N THR A 33 12.56 10.16 -15.83
CA THR A 33 13.73 11.02 -16.05
C THR A 33 14.45 11.36 -14.75
N ALA A 34 15.76 11.62 -14.84
CA ALA A 34 16.54 12.10 -13.70
C ALA A 34 16.03 13.45 -13.21
N GLU A 35 15.65 14.33 -14.13
CA GLU A 35 15.13 15.66 -13.83
C GLU A 35 13.85 15.60 -12.98
N ALA A 36 12.92 14.69 -13.29
CA ALA A 36 11.70 14.50 -12.50
C ALA A 36 12.03 14.01 -11.08
N ARG A 37 12.92 13.01 -10.96
CA ARG A 37 13.42 12.51 -9.66
C ARG A 37 14.07 13.64 -8.86
N ASP A 38 14.94 14.42 -9.48
CA ASP A 38 15.71 15.47 -8.81
C ASP A 38 14.83 16.66 -8.42
N THR A 39 13.80 16.97 -9.22
CA THR A 39 12.74 17.95 -8.87
C THR A 39 11.98 17.52 -7.63
N VAL A 40 11.56 16.25 -7.57
CA VAL A 40 10.88 15.70 -6.38
C VAL A 40 11.82 15.72 -5.18
N ARG A 41 13.07 15.29 -5.33
CA ARG A 41 14.07 15.34 -4.26
C ARG A 41 14.20 16.75 -3.67
N ALA A 42 14.40 17.75 -4.52
CA ALA A 42 14.55 19.14 -4.10
C ALA A 42 13.29 19.68 -3.38
N HIS A 43 12.11 19.15 -3.70
CA HIS A 43 10.87 19.49 -3.00
C HIS A 43 10.74 18.78 -1.63
N LEU A 44 11.18 17.52 -1.54
CA LEU A 44 11.05 16.71 -0.33
C LEU A 44 12.06 17.10 0.75
N GLU A 45 13.27 17.53 0.39
CA GLU A 45 14.33 17.93 1.34
C GLU A 45 13.90 18.99 2.36
N PRO A 46 13.29 20.14 1.98
CA PRO A 46 12.83 21.13 2.95
C PRO A 46 11.67 20.62 3.81
N ILE A 47 10.78 19.78 3.25
CA ILE A 47 9.68 19.16 4.00
C ILE A 47 10.25 18.22 5.08
N LEU A 48 11.25 17.42 4.72
CA LEU A 48 11.91 16.51 5.67
C LEU A 48 12.60 17.26 6.81
N ALA A 49 13.24 18.40 6.51
CA ALA A 49 13.85 19.25 7.53
C ALA A 49 12.78 19.79 8.51
N GLU A 50 11.69 20.36 7.98
CA GLU A 50 10.56 20.87 8.78
C GLU A 50 9.93 19.76 9.64
N MET A 51 9.66 18.59 9.06
CA MET A 51 9.12 17.43 9.78
C MET A 51 10.04 16.99 10.92
N SER A 52 11.34 16.97 10.68
CA SER A 52 12.35 16.56 11.67
C SER A 52 12.40 17.54 12.84
N GLU A 53 12.36 18.84 12.57
CA GLU A 53 12.33 19.89 13.60
C GLU A 53 11.06 19.80 14.46
N ARG A 54 9.89 19.69 13.83
CA ARG A 54 8.60 19.57 14.51
C ARG A 54 8.52 18.30 15.36
N ALA A 55 8.93 17.15 14.81
CA ALA A 55 8.95 15.90 15.55
C ALA A 55 9.95 15.92 16.72
N ALA A 56 11.08 16.62 16.59
CA ALA A 56 12.04 16.81 17.67
C ALA A 56 11.46 17.69 18.79
N ALA A 57 10.84 18.82 18.44
CA ALA A 57 10.14 19.69 19.39
C ALA A 57 9.03 18.95 20.14
N ALA A 58 8.16 18.24 19.41
CA ALA A 58 7.10 17.41 19.99
C ALA A 58 7.66 16.33 20.93
N SER A 59 8.76 15.67 20.55
CA SER A 59 9.43 14.68 21.38
C SER A 59 9.97 15.28 22.69
N MET A 60 10.47 16.53 22.67
CA MET A 60 10.93 17.23 23.87
C MET A 60 9.75 17.59 24.78
N THR A 61 8.70 18.21 24.24
CA THR A 61 7.48 18.56 24.98
C THR A 61 6.88 17.35 25.69
N LEU A 62 6.74 16.22 24.98
CA LEU A 62 6.19 14.99 25.56
C LEU A 62 7.11 14.36 26.62
N LYS A 63 8.44 14.54 26.51
CA LYS A 63 9.39 14.07 27.52
C LYS A 63 9.34 14.92 28.80
N GLU A 64 9.29 16.24 28.66
CA GLU A 64 9.18 17.18 29.79
C GLU A 64 7.88 16.94 30.56
N TRP A 65 6.77 16.77 29.83
CA TRP A 65 5.48 16.41 30.40
C TRP A 65 5.53 15.08 31.16
N LYS A 66 6.01 13.99 30.53
CA LYS A 66 6.12 12.67 31.18
C LYS A 66 7.00 12.68 32.42
N SER A 67 7.99 13.55 32.46
CA SER A 67 8.94 13.65 33.57
C SER A 67 8.43 14.57 34.69
N ASN A 68 7.21 15.11 34.60
CA ASN A 68 6.65 16.13 35.51
C ASN A 68 7.52 17.40 35.63
N HIS A 69 8.33 17.70 34.62
CA HIS A 69 9.19 18.89 34.62
C HIS A 69 8.45 20.15 34.17
N ARG A 70 7.30 19.99 33.49
CA ARG A 70 6.50 21.07 32.95
C ARG A 70 5.03 20.65 32.85
N GLU A 71 4.12 21.51 33.31
CA GLU A 71 2.70 21.38 32.98
C GLU A 71 2.51 21.77 31.51
N VAL A 72 1.94 20.84 30.74
CA VAL A 72 1.62 21.02 29.32
C VAL A 72 0.11 20.98 29.22
N GLY A 73 -0.49 22.05 28.67
CA GLY A 73 -1.94 22.13 28.46
C GLY A 73 -2.41 21.05 27.48
N ASP A 74 -3.70 20.70 27.53
CA ASP A 74 -4.26 19.64 26.69
C ASP A 74 -4.09 19.93 25.19
N GLU A 75 -4.22 21.19 24.75
CA GLU A 75 -4.01 21.61 23.36
C GLU A 75 -2.57 21.42 22.90
N GLU A 76 -1.59 21.83 23.73
CA GLU A 76 -0.16 21.68 23.42
C GLU A 76 0.24 20.20 23.38
N ARG A 77 -0.34 19.37 24.26
CA ARG A 77 -0.14 17.93 24.26
C ARG A 77 -0.70 17.30 22.99
N GLU A 78 -1.92 17.65 22.59
CA GLU A 78 -2.55 17.10 21.39
C GLU A 78 -1.78 17.50 20.12
N ALA A 79 -1.35 18.76 20.03
CA ALA A 79 -0.49 19.24 18.95
C ALA A 79 0.83 18.46 18.90
N ALA A 80 1.47 18.22 20.05
CA ALA A 80 2.68 17.40 20.10
C ALA A 80 2.42 15.95 19.67
N LEU A 81 1.29 15.34 20.06
CA LEU A 81 0.91 14.00 19.62
C LEU A 81 0.66 13.93 18.11
N CYS A 82 0.07 14.97 17.53
CA CYS A 82 -0.08 15.09 16.08
C CYS A 82 1.29 15.19 15.38
N ASP A 83 2.19 16.04 15.86
CA ASP A 83 3.53 16.19 15.28
C ASP A 83 4.41 14.94 15.44
N MET A 84 4.13 14.07 16.42
CA MET A 84 4.78 12.76 16.52
C MET A 84 4.48 11.83 15.34
N ARG A 85 3.43 12.09 14.55
CA ARG A 85 3.16 11.39 13.29
C ARG A 85 4.19 11.74 12.20
N LEU A 86 4.87 12.88 12.30
CA LEU A 86 5.93 13.31 11.37
C LEU A 86 7.29 12.66 11.67
N LYS A 87 7.44 12.01 12.84
CA LYS A 87 8.71 11.46 13.27
C LYS A 87 9.23 10.38 12.34
N CYS A 88 10.40 10.59 11.74
CA CYS A 88 11.14 9.57 11.01
C CYS A 88 12.30 9.04 11.85
N SER A 89 12.74 7.81 11.59
CA SER A 89 13.94 7.25 12.21
C SER A 89 15.19 7.95 11.66
N PRO A 90 16.28 8.10 12.44
CA PRO A 90 17.53 8.69 11.93
C PRO A 90 18.08 7.98 10.68
N ALA A 91 17.95 6.66 10.62
CA ALA A 91 18.35 5.84 9.46
C ALA A 91 17.48 6.15 8.23
N SER A 92 16.19 6.42 8.43
CA SER A 92 15.30 6.83 7.33
C SER A 92 15.62 8.25 6.85
N ILE A 93 16.05 9.16 7.73
CA ILE A 93 16.32 10.57 7.43
C ILE A 93 17.63 10.78 6.66
N SER A 94 18.70 10.04 6.98
CA SER A 94 20.04 10.34 6.43
C SER A 94 20.24 9.98 4.96
N GLU A 95 19.30 9.26 4.33
CA GLU A 95 19.55 8.59 3.05
C GLU A 95 18.35 8.66 2.12
N MET A 96 17.97 9.87 1.65
CA MET A 96 17.21 9.91 0.40
C MET A 96 18.13 9.41 -0.72
N THR A 97 18.02 8.14 -1.06
CA THR A 97 18.98 7.46 -1.94
C THR A 97 18.48 7.49 -3.37
N SER A 98 19.30 8.05 -4.26
CA SER A 98 19.04 7.95 -5.71
C SER A 98 19.32 6.52 -6.15
N LEU A 99 18.35 5.93 -6.83
CA LEU A 99 18.46 4.63 -7.45
C LEU A 99 18.51 4.83 -8.97
N SER A 100 19.21 3.94 -9.66
CA SER A 100 19.17 3.85 -11.12
C SER A 100 19.10 2.39 -11.51
N HIS A 101 18.07 2.01 -12.27
CA HIS A 101 17.96 0.67 -12.84
C HIS A 101 18.07 0.77 -14.35
N ALA A 102 18.76 -0.19 -14.95
CA ALA A 102 18.78 -0.37 -16.39
C ALA A 102 17.66 -1.34 -16.76
N ASN A 103 16.67 -0.92 -17.55
CA ASN A 103 15.65 -1.85 -18.07
C ASN A 103 16.18 -2.57 -19.33
N HIS A 104 15.60 -3.74 -19.65
CA HIS A 104 15.93 -4.53 -20.85
C HIS A 104 15.82 -3.75 -22.18
N VAL A 105 15.09 -2.63 -22.20
CA VAL A 105 14.87 -1.76 -23.38
C VAL A 105 15.82 -0.54 -23.39
N THR A 106 17.02 -0.66 -22.79
CA THR A 106 18.10 0.35 -22.77
C THR A 106 17.76 1.73 -22.22
N THR A 107 16.61 1.89 -21.57
CA THR A 107 16.21 3.13 -20.89
C THR A 107 16.54 3.02 -19.41
N THR A 108 17.34 3.97 -18.92
CA THR A 108 17.62 4.12 -17.48
C THR A 108 16.37 4.67 -16.80
N ILE A 109 15.91 3.99 -15.75
CA ILE A 109 14.87 4.49 -14.86
C ILE A 109 15.49 5.03 -13.58
N TYR A 110 14.88 6.07 -13.01
CA TYR A 110 15.46 6.84 -11.92
C TYR A 110 14.58 6.71 -10.68
N GLY A 111 15.11 6.14 -9.61
CA GLY A 111 14.38 5.92 -8.36
C GLY A 111 14.83 6.84 -7.24
N LEU A 112 13.96 6.99 -6.25
CA LEU A 112 14.21 7.69 -5.00
C LEU A 112 13.65 6.83 -3.86
N GLU A 113 14.53 6.39 -2.96
CA GLU A 113 14.11 5.76 -1.70
C GLU A 113 13.92 6.85 -0.64
N VAL A 114 12.74 6.91 -0.02
CA VAL A 114 12.36 7.96 0.93
C VAL A 114 11.68 7.37 2.17
N PRO A 115 11.68 8.07 3.32
CA PRO A 115 10.79 7.74 4.42
C PRO A 115 9.33 7.71 3.96
N GLU A 116 8.58 6.68 4.33
CA GLU A 116 7.15 6.55 4.00
C GLU A 116 6.35 7.75 4.53
N ARG A 117 6.63 8.19 5.77
CA ARG A 117 6.01 9.39 6.36
C ARG A 117 6.26 10.66 5.56
N LEU A 118 7.45 10.80 4.96
CA LEU A 118 7.79 11.95 4.11
C LEU A 118 6.99 11.91 2.81
N LEU A 119 6.89 10.74 2.18
CA LEU A 119 6.07 10.55 0.99
C LEU A 119 4.61 10.86 1.28
N TRP A 120 4.06 10.29 2.35
CA TRP A 120 2.68 10.53 2.78
C TRP A 120 2.42 12.02 3.03
N GLU A 121 3.30 12.69 3.77
CA GLU A 121 3.15 14.12 4.06
C GLU A 121 3.16 14.98 2.79
N ALA A 122 4.13 14.76 1.90
CA ALA A 122 4.33 15.60 0.72
C ALA A 122 3.32 15.33 -0.40
N TYR A 123 2.97 14.06 -0.65
CA TYR A 123 2.06 13.67 -1.74
C TYR A 123 0.61 13.64 -1.29
N VAL A 124 0.31 13.32 -0.03
CA VAL A 124 -1.06 13.09 0.42
C VAL A 124 -1.53 14.17 1.38
N THR A 125 -0.83 14.40 2.51
CA THR A 125 -1.31 15.37 3.52
C THR A 125 -1.39 16.78 2.95
N ARG A 126 -0.32 17.26 2.30
CA ARG A 126 -0.18 18.65 1.81
C ARG A 126 -0.87 18.92 0.47
N GLN A 127 -1.35 17.89 -0.22
CA GLN A 127 -1.95 18.02 -1.56
C GLN A 127 -3.46 17.75 -1.50
N ASP A 128 -4.20 18.34 -2.43
CA ASP A 128 -5.57 17.93 -2.72
C ASP A 128 -5.52 16.55 -3.42
N ILE A 129 -6.22 15.56 -2.86
CA ILE A 129 -6.29 14.20 -3.41
C ILE A 129 -7.60 13.89 -4.14
N SER A 130 -8.51 14.87 -4.26
CA SER A 130 -9.74 14.70 -5.03
C SER A 130 -9.43 14.38 -6.49
N HIS A 131 -10.32 13.61 -7.14
CA HIS A 131 -10.14 13.24 -8.54
C HIS A 131 -10.81 14.28 -9.44
N PRO A 132 -10.04 15.07 -10.20
CA PRO A 132 -10.61 15.84 -11.29
C PRO A 132 -11.09 14.91 -12.41
N PRO A 133 -11.85 15.42 -13.40
CA PRO A 133 -12.21 14.65 -14.57
C PRO A 133 -10.99 13.99 -15.23
N ASP A 134 -11.18 12.77 -15.73
CA ASP A 134 -10.17 11.89 -16.35
C ASP A 134 -9.19 11.22 -15.38
N TRP A 135 -9.29 11.49 -14.08
CA TRP A 135 -8.51 10.82 -13.03
C TRP A 135 -9.36 9.87 -12.17
N GLU A 136 -10.59 9.59 -12.58
CA GLU A 136 -11.46 8.68 -11.85
C GLU A 136 -10.97 7.23 -11.94
N THR A 137 -10.90 6.57 -10.78
CA THR A 137 -10.50 5.16 -10.68
C THR A 137 -11.68 4.20 -10.86
N GLY A 138 -12.92 4.72 -10.87
CA GLY A 138 -14.15 3.93 -10.86
C GLY A 138 -14.38 3.15 -9.56
N ARG A 139 -13.60 3.43 -8.50
CA ARG A 139 -13.73 2.83 -7.18
C ARG A 139 -14.01 3.90 -6.13
N ASP A 140 -14.80 3.54 -5.13
CA ASP A 140 -15.02 4.38 -3.95
C ASP A 140 -13.73 4.55 -3.16
N SER A 141 -13.62 5.66 -2.43
CA SER A 141 -12.50 5.93 -1.54
C SER A 141 -12.52 4.94 -0.37
N GLU A 142 -11.43 4.20 -0.17
CA GLU A 142 -11.35 3.15 0.87
C GLU A 142 -10.00 3.19 1.61
N PRO A 143 -9.97 3.73 2.85
CA PRO A 143 -8.75 3.81 3.66
C PRO A 143 -8.05 2.47 3.86
N ALA A 144 -8.79 1.38 4.01
CA ALA A 144 -8.20 0.06 4.22
C ALA A 144 -7.37 -0.40 3.01
N PHE A 145 -7.75 -0.01 1.79
CA PHE A 145 -6.97 -0.31 0.59
C PHE A 145 -5.70 0.54 0.51
N MET A 146 -5.73 1.77 1.02
CA MET A 146 -4.52 2.58 1.13
C MET A 146 -3.53 1.97 2.13
N ASP A 147 -4.02 1.48 3.28
CA ASP A 147 -3.20 0.75 4.24
C ASP A 147 -2.57 -0.50 3.63
N LEU A 148 -3.33 -1.26 2.84
CA LEU A 148 -2.82 -2.43 2.11
C LEU A 148 -1.73 -2.05 1.11
N ASN A 149 -1.90 -0.97 0.35
CA ASN A 149 -0.88 -0.50 -0.59
C ASN A 149 0.40 -0.05 0.12
N LEU A 150 0.28 0.68 1.23
CA LEU A 150 1.42 1.07 2.06
C LEU A 150 2.12 -0.16 2.63
N HIS A 151 1.37 -1.17 3.08
CA HIS A 151 1.94 -2.39 3.61
C HIS A 151 2.68 -3.20 2.54
N ALA A 152 2.07 -3.38 1.37
CA ALA A 152 2.68 -4.06 0.24
C ALA A 152 4.01 -3.39 -0.19
N ALA A 153 4.04 -2.06 -0.26
CA ALA A 153 5.24 -1.30 -0.62
C ALA A 153 6.37 -1.36 0.43
N ARG A 154 6.06 -1.75 1.67
CA ARG A 154 7.04 -1.98 2.76
C ARG A 154 7.59 -3.40 2.75
N ASP A 155 6.74 -4.35 2.40
CA ASP A 155 7.06 -5.76 2.53
C ASP A 155 8.14 -6.18 1.54
N GLY A 156 9.10 -6.98 2.02
CA GLY A 156 10.16 -7.57 1.20
C GLY A 156 9.67 -8.72 0.32
N SER A 157 8.41 -8.66 -0.14
CA SER A 157 7.87 -9.65 -1.06
C SER A 157 8.68 -9.67 -2.36
N LEU A 158 8.72 -10.82 -3.02
CA LEU A 158 9.35 -10.96 -4.33
C LEU A 158 8.24 -11.20 -5.38
N PRO A 159 8.18 -10.41 -6.47
CA PRO A 159 9.03 -9.25 -6.77
C PRO A 159 8.77 -8.07 -5.80
N LEU A 160 9.77 -7.19 -5.67
CA LEU A 160 9.68 -6.07 -4.74
C LEU A 160 8.60 -5.10 -5.21
N VAL A 161 7.68 -4.75 -4.32
CA VAL A 161 6.64 -3.76 -4.61
C VAL A 161 7.22 -2.36 -4.46
N VAL A 162 7.07 -1.55 -5.50
CA VAL A 162 7.56 -0.17 -5.57
C VAL A 162 6.48 0.73 -6.16
N ILE A 163 6.71 2.04 -6.17
CA ILE A 163 5.79 3.02 -6.75
C ILE A 163 6.38 3.56 -8.06
N TRP A 164 5.52 3.72 -9.07
CA TRP A 164 5.86 4.36 -10.32
C TRP A 164 5.08 5.67 -10.50
N GLN A 165 5.78 6.78 -10.74
CA GLN A 165 5.16 8.06 -11.09
C GLN A 165 4.95 8.14 -12.60
N ILE A 166 3.69 8.06 -13.05
CA ILE A 166 3.33 8.12 -14.47
C ILE A 166 3.16 9.55 -14.99
N ASP A 167 2.83 10.51 -14.12
CA ASP A 167 2.65 11.91 -14.49
C ASP A 167 3.99 12.56 -14.79
N THR A 168 4.24 12.83 -16.07
CA THR A 168 5.48 13.45 -16.55
C THR A 168 5.50 14.96 -16.38
N ASP A 169 4.33 15.58 -16.28
CA ASP A 169 4.18 17.04 -16.23
C ASP A 169 4.23 17.53 -14.78
N ASN A 170 3.68 16.74 -13.85
CA ASN A 170 3.72 17.00 -12.42
C ASN A 170 4.20 15.76 -11.64
N PRO A 171 5.51 15.62 -11.39
CA PRO A 171 6.05 14.44 -10.69
C PRO A 171 5.65 14.37 -9.20
N LEU A 172 5.07 15.44 -8.65
CA LEU A 172 4.49 15.50 -7.30
C LEU A 172 2.98 15.20 -7.29
N ASN A 173 2.35 14.88 -8.43
CA ASN A 173 0.94 14.54 -8.48
C ASN A 173 0.67 13.18 -7.79
N PRO A 174 -0.10 13.12 -6.69
CA PRO A 174 -0.39 11.86 -6.00
C PRO A 174 -1.22 10.89 -6.83
N ARG A 175 -2.07 11.40 -7.73
CA ARG A 175 -2.92 10.58 -8.59
C ARG A 175 -2.11 9.83 -9.66
N GLY A 176 -0.93 10.34 -10.01
CA GLY A 176 -0.01 9.70 -10.97
C GLY A 176 0.79 8.54 -10.37
N LEU A 177 0.68 8.29 -9.07
CA LEU A 177 1.38 7.19 -8.42
C LEU A 177 0.67 5.86 -8.69
N LEU A 178 1.40 4.91 -9.25
CA LEU A 178 0.94 3.55 -9.54
C LEU A 178 1.71 2.53 -8.71
N MET A 179 1.04 1.45 -8.32
CA MET A 179 1.71 0.26 -7.82
C MET A 179 2.55 -0.36 -8.95
N ALA A 180 3.78 -0.77 -8.64
CA ALA A 180 4.71 -1.36 -9.59
C ALA A 180 5.51 -2.48 -8.93
N HIS A 181 6.09 -3.36 -9.74
CA HIS A 181 7.06 -4.35 -9.30
C HIS A 181 8.43 -3.99 -9.85
N ASP A 182 9.45 -4.05 -8.99
CA ASP A 182 10.85 -4.05 -9.40
C ASP A 182 11.27 -5.49 -9.65
N ASP A 183 11.21 -5.88 -10.93
CA ASP A 183 11.62 -7.18 -11.41
C ASP A 183 13.10 -7.12 -11.80
N ASN A 184 13.94 -7.97 -11.21
CA ASN A 184 15.36 -8.03 -11.53
C ASN A 184 15.63 -8.31 -13.02
N GLU A 185 14.70 -8.97 -13.72
CA GLU A 185 14.82 -9.23 -15.14
C GLU A 185 14.33 -8.02 -15.94
N HIS A 186 13.07 -7.63 -15.79
CA HIS A 186 12.44 -6.62 -16.65
C HIS A 186 12.53 -5.16 -16.18
N GLY A 187 13.07 -4.94 -14.99
CA GLY A 187 13.11 -3.67 -14.30
C GLY A 187 11.76 -3.28 -13.69
N VAL A 188 11.57 -1.98 -13.43
CA VAL A 188 10.33 -1.51 -12.77
C VAL A 188 9.17 -1.45 -13.76
N MET A 189 8.09 -2.18 -13.45
CA MET A 189 6.89 -2.28 -14.26
C MET A 189 5.63 -1.98 -13.44
N PRO A 190 4.81 -1.00 -13.84
CA PRO A 190 3.50 -0.77 -13.21
C PRO A 190 2.60 -1.99 -13.31
N VAL A 191 1.90 -2.29 -12.22
CA VAL A 191 0.96 -3.40 -12.14
C VAL A 191 -0.34 -3.01 -12.82
N VAL A 192 -0.90 -3.96 -13.57
CA VAL A 192 -2.24 -3.86 -14.15
C VAL A 192 -3.16 -4.85 -13.47
N SER A 193 -4.48 -4.61 -13.55
CA SER A 193 -5.47 -5.58 -13.06
C SER A 193 -5.23 -6.96 -13.69
N ASP A 194 -5.22 -7.97 -12.85
CA ASP A 194 -5.06 -9.36 -13.22
C ASP A 194 -6.36 -9.96 -13.77
N VAL A 195 -6.29 -11.25 -14.10
CA VAL A 195 -7.43 -12.01 -14.60
C VAL A 195 -7.89 -12.94 -13.49
N ASP A 196 -9.00 -12.56 -12.84
CA ASP A 196 -9.62 -13.37 -11.80
C ASP A 196 -10.33 -14.60 -12.40
N ALA A 197 -9.87 -15.79 -12.02
CA ALA A 197 -10.58 -17.03 -12.33
C ALA A 197 -11.71 -17.24 -11.32
N PHE A 198 -12.96 -16.97 -11.73
CA PHE A 198 -14.13 -17.16 -10.87
C PHE A 198 -14.40 -18.64 -10.53
N LEU A 199 -14.38 -19.53 -11.53
CA LEU A 199 -14.55 -20.97 -11.34
C LEU A 199 -13.85 -21.74 -12.45
N ILE A 200 -13.11 -22.78 -12.07
CA ILE A 200 -12.54 -23.76 -13.00
C ILE A 200 -13.18 -25.12 -12.73
N GLY A 201 -13.78 -25.70 -13.77
CA GLY A 201 -14.41 -27.02 -13.71
C GLY A 201 -13.98 -27.88 -14.88
N SER A 202 -13.86 -29.18 -14.65
CA SER A 202 -13.55 -30.18 -15.68
C SER A 202 -14.51 -31.36 -15.59
N ARG A 203 -14.90 -31.90 -16.74
CA ARG A 203 -15.86 -33.01 -16.83
C ARG A 203 -15.15 -34.35 -16.70
N GLY A 204 -15.70 -35.25 -15.86
CA GLY A 204 -15.19 -36.61 -15.71
C GLY A 204 -13.86 -36.71 -14.97
N MET A 205 -13.50 -35.69 -14.20
CA MET A 205 -12.25 -35.65 -13.46
C MET A 205 -12.29 -36.57 -12.24
N ALA A 206 -11.26 -37.39 -12.07
CA ALA A 206 -11.10 -38.17 -10.86
C ALA A 206 -10.94 -37.24 -9.64
N PRO A 207 -11.53 -37.59 -8.48
CA PRO A 207 -11.35 -36.83 -7.25
C PRO A 207 -9.87 -36.58 -6.99
N GLY A 208 -9.51 -35.34 -6.68
CA GLY A 208 -8.16 -34.99 -6.22
C GLY A 208 -7.90 -35.53 -4.80
N PRO A 209 -6.68 -35.32 -4.27
CA PRO A 209 -6.45 -35.52 -2.84
C PRO A 209 -7.40 -34.65 -2.01
N HIS A 210 -7.70 -35.09 -0.78
CA HIS A 210 -8.49 -34.29 0.14
C HIS A 210 -7.84 -32.93 0.39
N LEU A 211 -8.66 -31.88 0.50
CA LEU A 211 -8.17 -30.57 0.94
C LEU A 211 -7.60 -30.68 2.36
N PRO A 212 -6.52 -29.94 2.66
CA PRO A 212 -6.03 -29.81 4.03
C PRO A 212 -7.14 -29.37 4.99
N THR A 213 -7.14 -29.91 6.22
CA THR A 213 -8.21 -29.67 7.21
C THR A 213 -8.36 -28.17 7.54
N ASP A 214 -7.24 -27.47 7.67
CA ASP A 214 -7.17 -26.02 7.87
C ASP A 214 -7.86 -25.23 6.75
N GLN A 215 -7.70 -25.62 5.48
CA GLN A 215 -8.41 -24.99 4.37
C GLN A 215 -9.91 -25.28 4.43
N VAL A 216 -10.32 -26.49 4.83
CA VAL A 216 -11.73 -26.84 5.00
C VAL A 216 -12.38 -26.00 6.11
N GLU A 217 -11.70 -25.86 7.25
CA GLU A 217 -12.19 -25.02 8.36
C GLU A 217 -12.24 -23.54 7.97
N LEU A 218 -11.26 -23.05 7.21
CA LEU A 218 -11.30 -21.70 6.68
C LEU A 218 -12.50 -21.48 5.75
N VAL A 219 -12.78 -22.40 4.83
CA VAL A 219 -13.95 -22.29 3.94
C VAL A 219 -15.24 -22.27 4.73
N LYS A 220 -15.39 -23.12 5.76
CA LYS A 220 -16.55 -23.10 6.65
C LYS A 220 -16.69 -21.77 7.39
N TRP A 221 -15.59 -21.23 7.91
CA TRP A 221 -15.55 -19.92 8.54
C TRP A 221 -15.92 -18.81 7.56
N SER A 222 -15.40 -18.85 6.32
CA SER A 222 -15.73 -17.88 5.29
C SER A 222 -17.21 -17.93 4.93
N LEU A 223 -17.78 -19.12 4.72
CA LEU A 223 -19.20 -19.30 4.41
C LEU A 223 -20.11 -18.76 5.52
N SER A 224 -19.77 -19.02 6.78
CA SER A 224 -20.53 -18.51 7.94
C SER A 224 -20.53 -16.98 8.00
N ASN A 225 -19.38 -16.36 7.70
CA ASN A 225 -19.28 -14.91 7.65
C ASN A 225 -19.96 -14.31 6.41
N ILE A 226 -19.88 -15.00 5.27
CA ILE A 226 -20.56 -14.59 4.04
C ILE A 226 -22.07 -14.56 4.25
N GLU A 227 -22.63 -15.60 4.88
CA GLU A 227 -24.05 -15.64 5.25
C GLU A 227 -24.42 -14.41 6.10
N GLY A 228 -23.60 -14.08 7.10
CA GLY A 228 -23.79 -12.88 7.92
C GLY A 228 -23.78 -11.56 7.13
N VAL A 229 -22.86 -11.41 6.18
CA VAL A 229 -22.82 -10.21 5.32
C VAL A 229 -24.01 -10.15 4.36
N LEU A 230 -24.48 -11.29 3.85
CA LEU A 230 -25.63 -11.35 2.94
C LEU A 230 -26.98 -11.18 3.65
N ALA A 231 -27.06 -11.52 4.93
CA ALA A 231 -28.30 -11.43 5.72
C ALA A 231 -28.83 -10.00 5.90
N ASP A 232 -27.95 -8.99 5.89
CA ASP A 232 -28.30 -7.57 6.02
C ASP A 232 -27.70 -6.72 4.88
N PRO A 233 -28.37 -6.66 3.71
CA PRO A 233 -27.95 -5.82 2.58
C PRO A 233 -27.92 -4.35 2.98
N LYS A 234 -26.74 -3.72 2.88
CA LYS A 234 -26.56 -2.29 3.13
C LYS A 234 -26.19 -1.55 1.84
N PRO A 235 -26.37 -0.21 1.79
CA PRO A 235 -25.91 0.59 0.66
C PRO A 235 -24.41 0.47 0.40
N GLN A 236 -23.62 0.24 1.47
CA GLN A 236 -22.19 0.00 1.33
C GLN A 236 -21.90 -1.34 0.62
N GLY A 237 -20.92 -1.33 -0.28
CA GLY A 237 -20.52 -2.50 -1.04
C GLY A 237 -20.18 -3.72 -0.17
N TRP A 238 -20.29 -4.90 -0.75
CA TRP A 238 -19.89 -6.18 -0.14
C TRP A 238 -18.51 -6.09 0.52
N THR A 239 -17.52 -5.52 -0.18
CA THR A 239 -16.12 -5.49 0.28
C THR A 239 -15.95 -4.71 1.58
N LYS A 240 -16.60 -3.54 1.70
CA LYS A 240 -16.54 -2.74 2.94
C LYS A 240 -17.11 -3.51 4.14
N ARG A 241 -18.18 -4.28 3.93
CA ARG A 241 -18.75 -5.15 4.98
C ARG A 241 -17.85 -6.33 5.32
N TRP A 242 -17.16 -6.88 4.33
CA TRP A 242 -16.16 -7.93 4.55
C TRP A 242 -14.96 -7.42 5.37
N LEU A 243 -14.48 -6.20 5.12
CA LEU A 243 -13.42 -5.58 5.92
C LEU A 243 -13.82 -5.43 7.40
N GLU A 244 -15.09 -5.12 7.69
CA GLU A 244 -15.59 -5.08 9.07
C GLU A 244 -15.61 -6.45 9.74
N VAL A 245 -15.88 -7.52 8.99
CA VAL A 245 -15.69 -8.90 9.49
C VAL A 245 -14.24 -9.11 9.88
N LEU A 246 -13.29 -8.79 9.00
CA LEU A 246 -11.87 -8.98 9.27
C LEU A 246 -11.40 -8.18 10.51
N LYS A 247 -11.86 -6.94 10.67
CA LYS A 247 -11.56 -6.10 11.85
C LYS A 247 -12.11 -6.72 13.14
N ARG A 248 -13.35 -7.20 13.12
CA ARG A 248 -13.99 -7.86 14.28
C ARG A 248 -13.22 -9.11 14.69
N GLU A 249 -12.82 -9.93 13.72
CA GLU A 249 -12.15 -11.20 13.97
C GLU A 249 -10.71 -10.98 14.44
N MET A 250 -10.01 -9.98 13.89
CA MET A 250 -8.72 -9.49 14.41
C MET A 250 -8.86 -9.06 15.88
N ALA A 251 -9.90 -8.32 16.24
CA ALA A 251 -10.13 -7.92 17.64
C ALA A 251 -10.43 -9.12 18.56
N ALA A 252 -10.96 -10.21 18.02
CA ALA A 252 -11.16 -11.48 18.71
C ALA A 252 -9.91 -12.38 18.73
N GLY A 253 -8.80 -11.92 18.14
CA GLY A 253 -7.53 -12.65 18.09
C GLY A 253 -7.43 -13.71 16.97
N TYR A 254 -8.34 -13.69 16.01
CA TYR A 254 -8.30 -14.60 14.86
C TYR A 254 -7.75 -13.90 13.61
N HIS A 255 -6.72 -14.51 13.02
CA HIS A 255 -6.07 -14.06 11.80
C HIS A 255 -5.89 -15.24 10.85
N PRO A 256 -6.61 -15.29 9.71
CA PRO A 256 -6.34 -16.30 8.69
C PRO A 256 -4.89 -16.19 8.22
N GLU A 257 -4.14 -17.28 8.28
CA GLU A 257 -2.79 -17.34 7.70
C GLU A 257 -2.93 -17.46 6.18
N MET A 258 -2.48 -16.43 5.45
CA MET A 258 -2.56 -16.39 3.99
C MET A 258 -1.32 -17.04 3.37
N PRO A 259 -1.47 -18.11 2.57
CA PRO A 259 -0.34 -18.68 1.83
C PRO A 259 0.16 -17.70 0.75
N PRO A 260 1.43 -17.79 0.30
CA PRO A 260 2.02 -16.86 -0.66
C PRO A 260 1.27 -16.72 -2.00
N LEU A 261 0.60 -17.79 -2.45
CA LEU A 261 -0.18 -17.82 -3.70
C LEU A 261 -1.69 -17.91 -3.45
N GLY A 262 -2.12 -17.54 -2.24
CA GLY A 262 -3.50 -17.70 -1.79
C GLY A 262 -3.86 -19.15 -1.49
N PHE A 263 -5.15 -19.43 -1.34
CA PHE A 263 -5.65 -20.78 -1.11
C PHE A 263 -5.93 -21.47 -2.44
N GLY A 264 -5.34 -22.65 -2.62
CA GLY A 264 -5.53 -23.46 -3.80
C GLY A 264 -5.13 -24.91 -3.54
N ASP A 265 -5.78 -25.84 -4.24
CA ASP A 265 -5.37 -27.24 -4.26
C ASP A 265 -4.24 -27.45 -5.30
N PRO A 266 -3.47 -28.54 -5.20
CA PRO A 266 -2.35 -28.80 -6.13
C PRO A 266 -2.74 -28.76 -7.62
N ARG A 267 -3.97 -29.12 -7.97
CA ARG A 267 -4.45 -29.11 -9.36
C ARG A 267 -4.76 -27.70 -9.84
N SER A 268 -5.37 -26.87 -9.00
CA SER A 268 -5.59 -25.45 -9.31
C SER A 268 -4.26 -24.73 -9.56
N TYR A 269 -3.24 -25.01 -8.74
CA TYR A 269 -1.89 -24.50 -8.98
C TYR A 269 -1.27 -24.99 -10.29
N ASP A 270 -1.38 -26.27 -10.62
CA ASP A 270 -0.89 -26.83 -11.88
C ASP A 270 -1.56 -26.19 -13.11
N ILE A 271 -2.87 -25.93 -13.04
CA ILE A 271 -3.61 -25.24 -14.12
C ILE A 271 -3.09 -23.82 -14.30
N MET A 272 -2.94 -23.05 -13.22
CA MET A 272 -2.43 -21.69 -13.28
C MET A 272 -0.99 -21.63 -13.80
N ALA A 273 -0.11 -22.50 -13.31
CA ALA A 273 1.27 -22.59 -13.77
C ALA A 273 1.36 -22.88 -15.29
N LYS A 274 0.50 -23.77 -15.80
CA LYS A 274 0.40 -24.06 -17.25
C LYS A 274 -0.22 -22.94 -18.06
N ALA A 275 -1.15 -22.17 -17.49
CA ALA A 275 -1.73 -21.01 -18.15
C ALA A 275 -0.68 -19.89 -18.28
N VAL A 276 0.00 -19.57 -17.17
CA VAL A 276 1.08 -18.56 -17.15
C VAL A 276 2.18 -18.92 -18.14
N SER A 277 2.67 -20.17 -18.14
CA SER A 277 3.76 -20.57 -19.04
C SER A 277 3.39 -20.48 -20.52
N LYS A 278 2.12 -20.68 -20.89
CA LYS A 278 1.66 -20.49 -22.27
C LYS A 278 1.54 -19.03 -22.65
N LEU A 279 1.17 -18.16 -21.71
CA LEU A 279 1.01 -16.73 -21.93
C LEU A 279 2.35 -15.98 -21.90
N SER A 280 3.34 -16.49 -21.18
CA SER A 280 4.69 -15.90 -21.11
C SER A 280 5.58 -16.22 -22.32
N MET A 281 5.18 -17.16 -23.17
CA MET A 281 5.89 -17.52 -24.41
C MET A 281 5.36 -16.79 -25.66
N SER A 282 4.38 -15.90 -25.51
CA SER A 282 3.86 -15.03 -26.60
C SER A 282 4.36 -13.61 -26.43
#